data_AF-A0A410DS19-F1
#
_entry.id   AF-A0A410DS19-F1
#
_cell.length_a   1.000
_cell.length_b   1.000
_cell.length_c   1.000
_cell.angle_alpha   90.00
_cell.angle_beta   90.00
_cell.angle_gamma   90.00
#
_symmetry.space_group_name_H-M   'P 1'
#
loop_
_entity.id
_entity.type
_entity.pdbx_description
1 polymer ?
#
loop_
_entity_poly.entity_id
_entity_poly.type
_entity_poly.pdbx_seq_one_letter_code
_entity_poly.pdbx_strand_id
1 'polypeptide(L)'
;MNNVIVDIPRDTDVKIYSVEIPKNFKSGYQEFEDGTALLLDENEYFQWAWYYIGHTKGEFAVDFNNVAGFAPVTGNCCEWDVHNRVPSIGNAFFHTYGVMRGINTVRVFGNHSSDGPLHVAVGYVVIKSQI
;
A
#
# COMPACT_ATOMS: atom_id res chain seq x y z
N MET A 1 18.21 -37.88 6.74
CA MET A 1 17.95 -36.47 7.10
C MET A 1 16.46 -36.38 7.38
N ASN A 2 16.08 -36.02 8.61
CA ASN A 2 14.67 -35.92 8.98
C ASN A 2 14.16 -34.54 8.57
N ASN A 3 13.16 -34.50 7.69
CA ASN A 3 12.43 -33.28 7.37
C ASN A 3 11.59 -32.89 8.59
N VAL A 4 11.98 -31.82 9.27
CA VAL A 4 11.14 -31.18 10.27
C VAL A 4 10.13 -30.33 9.51
N ILE A 5 8.89 -30.80 9.43
CA ILE A 5 7.76 -29.97 9.02
C ILE A 5 7.39 -29.16 10.26
N VAL A 6 7.77 -27.88 10.27
CA VAL A 6 7.29 -26.93 11.27
C VAL A 6 5.91 -26.48 10.80
N ASP A 7 4.86 -27.00 11.42
CA ASP A 7 3.53 -26.42 11.31
C ASP A 7 3.55 -25.07 12.03
N ILE A 8 3.73 -24.00 11.25
CA ILE A 8 3.58 -22.62 11.73
C ILE A 8 2.07 -22.34 11.73
N PRO A 9 1.44 -22.09 12.89
CA PRO A 9 0.05 -21.67 12.93
C PRO A 9 -0.08 -20.36 12.15
N ARG A 10 -0.82 -20.36 11.04
CA ARG A 10 -1.16 -19.13 10.29
C ARG A 10 -2.53 -18.64 10.72
N ASP A 11 -2.63 -18.19 11.97
CA ASP A 11 -3.73 -17.33 12.42
C ASP A 11 -3.33 -15.86 12.26
N THR A 12 -2.94 -15.45 11.05
CA THR A 12 -2.81 -14.04 10.72
C THR A 12 -4.04 -13.61 9.95
N ASP A 13 -4.98 -12.95 10.65
CA ASP A 13 -6.07 -12.19 10.05
C ASP A 13 -5.49 -10.96 9.32
N VAL A 14 -4.78 -11.20 8.21
CA VAL A 14 -4.25 -10.13 7.35
C VAL A 14 -5.43 -9.42 6.73
N LYS A 15 -5.60 -8.14 7.03
CA LYS A 15 -6.65 -7.33 6.41
C LYS A 15 -6.23 -6.92 5.00
N ILE A 16 -7.04 -7.29 4.02
CA ILE A 16 -6.78 -6.96 2.62
C ILE A 16 -7.69 -5.81 2.20
N TYR A 17 -7.09 -4.72 1.75
CA TYR A 17 -7.74 -3.55 1.18
C TYR A 17 -7.49 -3.52 -0.33
N SER A 18 -8.36 -2.87 -1.09
CA SER A 18 -8.22 -2.73 -2.53
C SER A 18 -8.63 -1.35 -2.97
N VAL A 19 -7.89 -0.77 -3.93
CA VAL A 19 -8.19 0.52 -4.54
C VAL A 19 -7.97 0.45 -6.04
N GLU A 20 -8.93 0.97 -6.80
CA GLU A 20 -8.82 1.14 -8.24
C GLU A 20 -8.15 2.48 -8.55
N ILE A 21 -7.02 2.46 -9.25
CA ILE A 21 -6.42 3.69 -9.79
C ILE A 21 -7.32 4.17 -10.95
N PRO A 22 -7.90 5.38 -10.87
CA PRO A 22 -8.81 5.83 -11.91
C PRO A 22 -8.04 6.13 -13.20
N LYS A 23 -8.46 5.57 -14.33
CA LYS A 23 -7.76 5.70 -15.63
C LYS A 23 -7.56 7.15 -16.11
N ASN A 24 -8.38 8.08 -15.64
CA ASN A 24 -8.34 9.50 -16.02
C ASN A 24 -7.81 10.41 -14.91
N PHE A 25 -7.34 9.85 -13.79
CA PHE A 25 -6.78 10.60 -12.68
C PHE A 25 -5.26 10.52 -12.77
N LYS A 26 -4.63 11.62 -13.17
CA LYS A 26 -3.17 11.66 -13.36
C LYS A 26 -2.42 12.17 -12.14
N SER A 27 -3.01 13.10 -11.40
CA SER A 27 -2.37 13.73 -10.26
C SER A 27 -3.41 14.35 -9.33
N GLY A 28 -3.19 14.22 -8.04
CA GLY A 28 -3.97 14.89 -7.01
C GLY A 28 -4.42 13.97 -5.88
N TYR A 29 -5.32 14.51 -5.07
CA TYR A 29 -5.94 13.85 -3.93
C TYR A 29 -7.41 13.55 -4.22
N GLN A 30 -7.85 12.33 -3.93
CA GLN A 30 -9.23 11.88 -4.01
C GLN A 30 -9.64 11.21 -2.71
N GLU A 31 -10.69 11.72 -2.08
CA GLU A 31 -11.32 11.10 -0.92
C GLU A 31 -12.51 10.25 -1.37
N PHE A 32 -12.70 9.10 -0.74
CA PHE A 32 -13.82 8.19 -1.01
C PHE A 32 -14.90 8.33 0.06
N GLU A 33 -16.12 7.86 -0.24
CA GLU A 33 -17.27 7.98 0.68
C GLU A 33 -17.07 7.24 2.01
N ASP A 34 -16.21 6.21 2.03
CA ASP A 34 -15.87 5.43 3.21
C ASP A 34 -14.77 6.07 4.09
N GLY A 35 -14.32 7.28 3.72
CA GLY A 35 -13.28 8.03 4.42
C GLY A 35 -11.85 7.56 4.12
N THR A 36 -11.65 6.62 3.20
CA THR A 36 -10.32 6.33 2.65
C THR A 36 -9.93 7.39 1.63
N ALA A 37 -8.65 7.46 1.26
CA ALA A 37 -8.19 8.45 0.29
C ALA A 37 -7.01 7.98 -0.54
N LEU A 38 -6.94 8.45 -1.79
CA LEU A 38 -5.86 8.21 -2.74
C LEU A 38 -5.15 9.53 -3.06
N LEU A 39 -3.85 9.57 -2.82
CA LEU A 39 -2.94 10.59 -3.35
C LEU A 39 -2.12 9.95 -4.48
N LEU A 40 -2.25 10.48 -5.68
CA LEU A 40 -1.63 9.92 -6.89
C LEU A 40 -0.84 10.99 -7.61
N ASP A 41 0.24 10.60 -8.26
CA ASP A 41 0.86 11.39 -9.32
C ASP A 41 1.47 10.48 -10.39
N GLU A 42 1.41 10.95 -11.62
CA GLU A 42 1.83 10.21 -12.80
C GLU A 42 2.42 11.16 -13.84
N ASN A 43 3.59 10.78 -14.35
CA ASN A 43 4.21 11.42 -15.52
C ASN A 43 4.50 10.39 -16.60
N GLU A 44 5.30 10.75 -17.61
CA GLU A 44 5.68 9.85 -18.70
C GLU A 44 6.41 8.58 -18.21
N TYR A 45 7.22 8.71 -17.17
CA TYR A 45 8.17 7.70 -16.72
C TYR A 45 7.75 6.97 -15.45
N PHE A 46 6.99 7.62 -14.58
CA PHE A 46 6.65 7.10 -13.26
C PHE A 46 5.16 7.25 -12.96
N GLN A 47 4.64 6.32 -12.18
CA GLN A 47 3.37 6.45 -11.48
C GLN A 47 3.63 6.09 -10.01
N TRP A 48 3.15 6.91 -9.08
CA TRP A 48 3.20 6.59 -7.66
C TRP A 48 1.87 6.93 -7.01
N ALA A 49 1.53 6.18 -5.96
CA ALA A 49 0.33 6.41 -5.20
C ALA A 49 0.58 6.19 -3.72
N TRP A 50 -0.18 6.90 -2.90
CA TRP A 50 -0.41 6.61 -1.49
C TRP A 50 -1.90 6.44 -1.27
N TYR A 51 -2.29 5.33 -0.65
CA TYR A 51 -3.65 5.03 -0.25
C TYR A 51 -3.74 5.02 1.28
N TYR A 52 -4.59 5.90 1.81
CA TYR A 52 -4.96 5.94 3.21
C TYR A 52 -6.06 4.92 3.47
N ILE A 53 -5.73 3.85 4.21
CA ILE A 53 -6.61 2.71 4.48
C ILE A 53 -7.47 2.86 5.75
N GLY A 54 -7.46 4.05 6.37
CA GLY A 54 -8.16 4.28 7.63
C GLY A 54 -7.34 3.94 8.86
N HIS A 55 -8.06 3.75 9.97
CA HIS A 55 -7.52 3.28 11.24
C HIS A 55 -7.43 1.76 11.28
N THR A 56 -6.21 1.22 11.31
CA THR A 56 -6.02 -0.24 11.42
C THR A 56 -4.93 -0.60 12.42
N LYS A 57 -4.89 -1.88 12.81
CA LYS A 57 -3.86 -2.51 13.65
C LYS A 57 -3.51 -3.88 13.09
N GLY A 58 -2.29 -4.34 13.35
CA GLY A 58 -1.81 -5.65 12.90
C GLY A 58 -1.36 -5.65 11.44
N GLU A 59 -1.42 -6.82 10.82
CA GLU A 59 -0.96 -7.03 9.45
C GLU A 59 -2.03 -6.61 8.43
N PHE A 60 -1.57 -5.98 7.35
CA PHE A 60 -2.43 -5.51 6.27
C PHE A 60 -1.75 -5.69 4.91
N ALA A 61 -2.57 -5.76 3.87
CA ALA A 61 -2.15 -5.68 2.48
C ALA A 61 -3.07 -4.73 1.71
N VAL A 62 -2.51 -4.02 0.73
CA VAL A 62 -3.26 -3.16 -0.18
C VAL A 62 -3.01 -3.60 -1.61
N ASP A 63 -4.09 -3.90 -2.32
CA ASP A 63 -4.11 -4.10 -3.76
C ASP A 63 -4.42 -2.78 -4.48
N PHE A 64 -3.46 -2.29 -5.23
CA PHE A 64 -3.64 -1.22 -6.19
C PHE A 64 -3.93 -1.84 -7.55
N ASN A 65 -5.09 -1.57 -8.12
CA ASN A 65 -5.51 -2.07 -9.42
C ASN A 65 -5.42 -0.99 -10.50
N ASN A 66 -5.28 -1.41 -11.76
CA ASN A 66 -5.03 -0.53 -12.91
C ASN A 66 -3.73 0.27 -12.82
N VAL A 67 -2.69 -0.30 -12.20
CA VAL A 67 -1.36 0.33 -12.13
C VAL A 67 -0.66 0.22 -13.48
N ALA A 68 -0.16 1.34 -13.97
CA ALA A 68 0.51 1.42 -15.28
C ALA A 68 1.86 0.68 -15.32
N GLY A 69 2.32 0.38 -16.54
CA GLY A 69 3.62 -0.25 -16.82
C GLY A 69 3.69 -1.73 -16.48
N PHE A 70 4.85 -2.35 -16.70
CA PHE A 70 5.14 -3.74 -16.30
C PHE A 70 6.47 -3.88 -15.56
N ALA A 71 7.12 -2.74 -15.28
CA ALA A 71 8.43 -2.73 -14.65
C ALA A 71 8.35 -3.10 -13.16
N PRO A 72 9.51 -3.36 -12.53
CA PRO A 72 9.58 -3.55 -11.08
C PRO A 72 8.93 -2.41 -10.30
N VAL A 73 8.42 -2.76 -9.13
CA VAL A 73 7.73 -1.85 -8.21
C VAL A 73 8.46 -1.84 -6.87
N THR A 74 8.45 -0.69 -6.21
CA THR A 74 8.75 -0.59 -4.79
C THR A 74 7.52 -0.10 -4.04
N GLY A 75 7.38 -0.51 -2.79
CA GLY A 75 6.25 -0.17 -1.93
C GLY A 75 6.70 0.14 -0.51
N ASN A 76 5.88 0.91 0.20
CA ASN A 76 6.11 1.24 1.60
C ASN A 76 4.78 1.44 2.33
N CYS A 77 4.79 1.36 3.66
CA CYS A 77 3.71 1.77 4.53
C CYS A 77 4.25 2.70 5.63
N CYS A 78 3.45 3.71 6.01
CA CYS A 78 3.79 4.67 7.04
C CYS A 78 2.52 5.24 7.69
N GLU A 79 2.67 6.21 8.59
CA GLU A 79 1.53 6.96 9.09
C GLU A 79 0.93 7.85 7.99
N TRP A 80 -0.35 8.14 8.13
CA TRP A 80 -1.04 9.16 7.34
C TRP A 80 -1.36 10.38 8.22
N ASP A 81 -0.88 11.55 7.81
CA ASP A 81 -1.26 12.82 8.43
C ASP A 81 -2.64 13.22 7.92
N VAL A 82 -3.66 13.07 8.77
CA VAL A 82 -5.05 13.42 8.45
C VAL A 82 -5.28 14.91 8.22
N HIS A 83 -4.47 15.78 8.82
CA HIS A 83 -4.63 17.22 8.69
C HIS A 83 -4.04 17.71 7.37
N ASN A 84 -2.83 17.27 7.04
CA ASN A 84 -2.14 17.67 5.81
C ASN A 84 -2.47 16.77 4.61
N ARG A 85 -3.16 15.64 4.84
CA ARG A 85 -3.59 14.67 3.81
C ARG A 85 -2.43 14.10 3.00
N VAL A 86 -1.38 13.71 3.72
CA VAL A 86 -0.14 13.18 3.13
C VAL A 86 0.43 12.04 3.98
N PRO A 87 1.20 11.11 3.39
CA PRO A 87 2.03 10.19 4.16
C PRO A 87 3.01 10.96 5.04
N SER A 88 3.22 10.49 6.26
CA SER A 88 4.12 11.11 7.24
C SER A 88 4.95 10.08 7.98
N ILE A 89 6.07 10.56 8.53
CA ILE A 89 6.86 9.81 9.51
C ILE A 89 6.38 10.29 10.87
N GLY A 90 5.53 9.48 11.51
CA GLY A 90 5.09 9.75 12.88
C GLY A 90 5.93 8.99 13.91
N ASN A 91 5.28 8.59 15.00
CA ASN A 91 5.95 8.00 16.17
C ASN A 91 5.89 6.46 16.17
N ALA A 92 5.11 5.85 15.29
CA ALA A 92 4.98 4.41 15.19
C ALA A 92 5.96 3.81 14.19
N PHE A 93 6.34 2.56 14.44
CA PHE A 93 7.16 1.79 13.53
C PHE A 93 6.26 1.02 12.56
N PHE A 94 6.47 1.27 11.28
CA PHE A 94 5.84 0.54 10.18
C PHE A 94 6.88 -0.39 9.57
N HIS A 95 6.50 -1.64 9.32
CA HIS A 95 7.34 -2.58 8.59
C HIS A 95 6.64 -2.98 7.30
N THR A 96 7.29 -2.68 6.18
CA THR A 96 6.88 -3.24 4.88
C THR A 96 7.52 -4.60 4.74
N TYR A 97 6.69 -5.65 4.69
CA TYR A 97 7.15 -7.01 4.50
C TYR A 97 7.54 -7.28 3.04
N GLY A 98 6.90 -6.57 2.10
CA GLY A 98 7.28 -6.60 0.70
C GLY A 98 6.24 -6.01 -0.23
N VAL A 99 6.52 -6.19 -1.51
CA VAL A 99 5.68 -5.72 -2.61
C VAL A 99 5.65 -6.77 -3.72
N MET A 100 4.49 -6.95 -4.36
CA MET A 100 4.28 -7.84 -5.49
C MET A 100 3.72 -7.07 -6.68
N ARG A 101 4.22 -7.39 -7.86
CA ARG A 101 3.73 -6.88 -9.14
C ARG A 101 2.92 -7.96 -9.85
N GLY A 102 1.67 -7.66 -10.19
CA GLY A 102 0.88 -8.37 -11.19
C GLY A 102 0.90 -7.65 -12.54
N ILE A 103 0.10 -8.12 -13.50
CA ILE A 103 0.04 -7.51 -14.85
C ILE A 103 -0.35 -6.02 -14.74
N ASN A 104 -1.49 -5.74 -14.11
CA ASN A 104 -2.00 -4.37 -13.89
C ASN A 104 -2.25 -4.08 -12.41
N THR A 105 -1.58 -4.82 -11.52
CA THR A 105 -1.81 -4.72 -10.08
C THR A 105 -0.49 -4.59 -9.34
N VAL A 106 -0.52 -3.88 -8.21
CA VAL A 106 0.57 -3.84 -7.23
C VAL A 106 -0.03 -4.19 -5.89
N ARG A 107 0.58 -5.13 -5.17
CA ARG A 107 0.23 -5.43 -3.78
C ARG A 107 1.35 -5.01 -2.87
N VAL A 108 1.07 -4.23 -1.84
CA VAL A 108 2.02 -3.89 -0.78
C VAL A 108 1.53 -4.50 0.53
N PHE A 109 2.39 -5.19 1.27
CA PHE A 109 2.05 -5.82 2.55
C PHE A 109 2.96 -5.32 3.65
N GLY A 110 2.38 -5.09 4.81
CA GLY A 110 3.11 -4.61 5.98
C GLY A 110 2.34 -4.75 7.27
N ASN A 111 2.92 -4.20 8.32
CA ASN A 111 2.30 -4.07 9.62
C ASN A 111 2.74 -2.75 10.26
N HIS A 112 2.20 -2.48 11.43
CA HIS A 112 2.82 -1.54 12.36
C HIS A 112 2.85 -2.11 13.77
N SER A 113 3.78 -1.61 14.58
CA SER A 113 3.93 -1.99 15.99
C SER A 113 3.56 -0.80 16.89
N SER A 114 2.26 -0.54 17.00
CA SER A 114 1.70 0.36 18.02
C SER A 114 0.64 -0.35 18.86
N ASP A 115 0.48 0.09 20.11
CA ASP A 115 -0.48 -0.49 21.07
C ASP A 115 -1.96 -0.35 20.62
N GLY A 116 -2.23 0.56 19.69
CA GLY A 116 -3.57 0.84 19.17
C GLY A 116 -3.62 1.01 17.65
N PRO A 117 -4.83 1.12 17.07
CA PRO A 117 -5.00 1.45 15.67
C PRO A 117 -4.44 2.84 15.34
N LEU A 118 -3.86 2.99 14.15
CA LEU A 118 -3.31 4.25 13.63
C LEU A 118 -3.80 4.54 12.23
N HIS A 119 -3.71 5.80 11.82
CA HIS A 119 -3.93 6.24 10.45
C HIS A 119 -2.80 5.71 9.57
N VAL A 120 -3.11 4.78 8.67
CA VAL A 120 -2.09 4.10 7.85
C VAL A 120 -2.16 4.56 6.40
N ALA A 121 -1.01 4.94 5.87
CA ALA A 121 -0.75 5.12 4.46
C ALA A 121 -0.01 3.91 3.91
N VAL A 122 -0.41 3.42 2.75
CA VAL A 122 0.34 2.41 1.98
C VAL A 122 0.57 2.97 0.60
N GLY A 123 1.77 2.84 0.07
CA GLY A 123 2.11 3.44 -1.21
C GLY A 123 3.04 2.61 -2.05
N TYR A 124 3.11 2.95 -3.33
CA TYR A 124 4.01 2.36 -4.30
C TYR A 124 4.59 3.41 -5.22
N VAL A 125 5.70 3.09 -5.87
CA VAL A 125 6.15 3.75 -7.10
C VAL A 125 6.57 2.71 -8.13
N VAL A 126 6.14 2.92 -9.37
CA VAL A 126 6.49 2.09 -10.54
C VAL A 126 7.16 2.92 -11.61
N ILE A 127 8.04 2.27 -12.37
CA ILE A 127 8.51 2.79 -13.66
C ILE A 127 7.53 2.33 -14.74
N LYS A 128 7.02 3.28 -15.52
CA LYS A 128 6.22 3.04 -16.72
C LYS A 128 7.15 2.65 -17.88
N SER A 129 7.75 1.47 -17.84
CA SER A 129 8.55 1.02 -18.97
C SER A 129 7.64 0.84 -20.19
N GLN A 130 7.86 1.64 -21.24
CA GLN A 130 7.36 1.30 -22.57
C GLN A 130 8.28 0.20 -23.11
N ILE A 131 7.72 -0.97 -23.40
CA ILE A 131 8.37 -1.95 -24.28
C ILE A 131 7.87 -1.66 -25.69
#